data_AF-A0A3C1UK66-F1
#
_entry.id   AF-A0A3C1UK66-F1
#
_cell.length_a   1.000
_cell.length_b   1.000
_cell.length_c   1.000
_cell.angle_alpha   90.00
_cell.angle_beta   90.00
_cell.angle_gamma   90.00
#
_symmetry.space_group_name_H-M   'P 1'
#
loop_
_entity.id
_entity.type
_entity.pdbx_description
1 polymer ?
#
loop_
_entity_poly.entity_id
_entity_poly.type
_entity_poly.pdbx_seq_one_letter_code
_entity_poly.pdbx_strand_id
1 'polypeptide(L)'
;HMDQESGLVWSPSHFTWMDTNYPAGTPREGYPIEIQALWIRLLQLLNTLYSANEEASIPYYMKPLKGTWQDCLKLAKRSFDQLFWIEEKGWPADVLLASEGTPAKKALRDQALRSNCLWAVSLGCMDGQKARSTVSAARKCLVIPGALRSLAPIPVIPHLPIYGKNGDLLNDPTFPYWGRYEGEEDTRRKPAYHNGTAWLWTFPTFCEALAEAWKTDPKAKDAALDYLASMSHFWIEGCSGQLPEVVDGDAPHQQRGCDAQAWSVSEALRVWTKINRAQKITLKTK
;
A
#
# COMPACT_ATOMS: atom_id res chain seq x y z
N HIS A 1 16.29 -7.32 6.57
CA HIS A 1 16.56 -8.70 7.08
C HIS A 1 15.25 -9.31 7.58
N MET A 2 15.14 -10.64 7.74
CA MET A 2 13.93 -11.24 8.34
C MET A 2 14.08 -11.33 9.87
N ASP A 3 13.10 -10.81 10.60
CA ASP A 3 12.97 -10.99 12.05
C ASP A 3 12.50 -12.42 12.34
N GLN A 4 13.37 -13.21 12.99
CA GLN A 4 13.10 -14.62 13.26
C GLN A 4 11.95 -14.85 14.24
N GLU A 5 11.64 -13.88 15.11
CA GLU A 5 10.56 -14.03 16.08
C GLU A 5 9.18 -13.80 15.47
N SER A 6 9.09 -12.92 14.47
CA SER A 6 7.83 -12.54 13.84
C SER A 6 7.65 -13.15 12.45
N GLY A 7 8.72 -13.57 11.79
CA GLY A 7 8.72 -13.97 10.38
C GLY A 7 8.49 -12.81 9.42
N LEU A 8 8.55 -11.57 9.89
CA LEU A 8 8.37 -10.35 9.09
C LEU A 8 9.73 -9.84 8.58
N VAL A 9 9.71 -9.03 7.53
CA VAL A 9 10.91 -8.49 6.87
C VAL A 9 11.10 -7.02 7.22
N TRP A 10 12.23 -6.72 7.85
CA TRP A 10 12.69 -5.36 8.11
C TRP A 10 13.28 -4.73 6.83
N SER A 11 12.94 -3.46 6.62
CA SER A 11 13.38 -2.61 5.51
C SER A 11 14.04 -1.32 6.03
N PRO A 12 15.18 -0.89 5.47
CA PRO A 12 15.79 0.39 5.80
C PRO A 12 14.97 1.59 5.29
N SER A 13 15.31 2.77 5.81
CA SER A 13 14.71 4.04 5.35
C SER A 13 14.84 4.20 3.83
N HIS A 14 13.78 4.68 3.16
CA HIS A 14 13.72 4.95 1.71
C HIS A 14 13.78 3.72 0.78
N PHE A 15 13.58 2.51 1.30
CA PHE A 15 13.47 1.28 0.49
C PHE A 15 12.01 0.88 0.21
N THR A 16 11.11 1.86 0.22
CA THR A 16 9.71 1.70 -0.18
C THR A 16 9.45 2.58 -1.40
N TRP A 17 8.33 2.43 -2.10
CA TRP A 17 8.00 3.34 -3.20
C TRP A 17 7.80 4.80 -2.75
N MET A 18 7.60 5.02 -1.44
CA MET A 18 7.59 6.34 -0.84
C MET A 18 9.03 6.79 -0.50
N ASP A 19 9.87 6.98 -1.52
CA ASP A 19 11.34 7.04 -1.41
C ASP A 19 11.96 8.44 -1.38
N THR A 20 11.15 9.50 -1.28
CA THR A 20 11.68 10.88 -1.28
C THR A 20 12.71 11.12 -0.18
N ASN A 21 13.90 11.60 -0.58
CA ASN A 21 15.05 11.87 0.28
C ASN A 21 15.64 13.28 0.02
N TYR A 22 16.36 13.80 1.02
CA TYR A 22 16.97 15.14 1.06
C TYR A 22 15.97 16.27 0.66
N PRO A 23 14.96 16.57 1.52
CA PRO A 23 14.73 16.00 2.85
C PRO A 23 13.97 14.66 2.79
N ALA A 24 14.13 13.85 3.85
CA ALA A 24 13.40 12.62 4.02
C ALA A 24 11.91 12.91 4.32
N GLY A 25 11.03 12.69 3.34
CA GLY A 25 9.59 12.96 3.49
C GLY A 25 8.82 11.79 4.13
N THR A 26 9.27 10.56 3.88
CA THR A 26 8.59 9.32 4.26
C THR A 26 9.59 8.17 4.47
N PRO A 27 10.47 8.23 5.50
CA PRO A 27 11.55 7.27 5.67
C PRO A 27 11.07 5.81 5.77
N ARG A 28 9.99 5.54 6.52
CA ARG A 28 9.33 4.22 6.63
C ARG A 28 10.30 3.07 6.96
N GLU A 29 11.26 3.32 7.84
CA GLU A 29 12.17 2.31 8.39
C GLU A 29 11.45 1.35 9.35
N GLY A 30 11.71 0.05 9.22
CA GLY A 30 11.08 -0.97 10.05
C GLY A 30 10.35 -1.99 9.18
N TYR A 31 9.07 -2.21 9.44
CA TYR A 31 8.26 -3.22 8.74
C TYR A 31 7.11 -2.57 7.95
N PRO A 32 7.34 -2.05 6.73
CA PRO A 32 6.29 -1.48 5.89
C PRO A 32 5.23 -2.50 5.50
N ILE A 33 3.95 -2.12 5.60
CA ILE A 33 2.81 -3.04 5.43
C ILE A 33 2.78 -3.73 4.06
N GLU A 34 3.09 -3.02 2.97
CA GLU A 34 3.06 -3.56 1.61
C GLU A 34 4.20 -4.56 1.36
N ILE A 35 5.37 -4.33 1.98
CA ILE A 35 6.49 -5.29 1.95
C ILE A 35 6.07 -6.58 2.67
N GLN A 36 5.38 -6.46 3.81
CA GLN A 36 4.90 -7.63 4.54
C GLN A 36 3.83 -8.40 3.74
N ALA A 37 2.91 -7.70 3.08
CA ALA A 37 1.89 -8.32 2.24
C ALA A 37 2.51 -9.10 1.07
N LEU A 38 3.49 -8.50 0.38
CA LEU A 38 4.25 -9.17 -0.69
C LEU A 38 5.05 -10.36 -0.16
N TRP A 39 5.69 -10.22 1.00
CA TRP A 39 6.45 -11.29 1.65
C TRP A 39 5.57 -12.48 2.02
N ILE A 40 4.41 -12.24 2.65
CA ILE A 40 3.45 -13.29 3.00
C ILE A 40 2.92 -13.98 1.74
N ARG A 41 2.68 -13.21 0.66
CA ARG A 41 2.27 -13.76 -0.63
C ARG A 41 3.36 -14.66 -1.23
N LEU A 42 4.63 -14.27 -1.14
CA LEU A 42 5.77 -15.09 -1.56
C LEU A 42 5.88 -16.37 -0.72
N LEU A 43 5.77 -16.28 0.61
CA LEU A 43 5.75 -17.46 1.49
C LEU A 43 4.61 -18.42 1.13
N GLN A 44 3.45 -17.91 0.74
CA GLN A 44 2.35 -18.74 0.27
C GLN A 44 2.65 -19.46 -1.05
N LEU A 45 3.32 -18.78 -1.99
CA LEU A 45 3.78 -19.39 -3.23
C LEU A 45 4.81 -20.49 -2.95
N LEU A 46 5.83 -20.20 -2.13
CA LEU A 46 6.87 -21.15 -1.74
C LEU A 46 6.27 -22.36 -1.03
N ASN A 47 5.34 -22.13 -0.08
CA ASN A 47 4.60 -23.21 0.53
C ASN A 47 3.87 -24.05 -0.51
N THR A 48 3.20 -23.45 -1.51
CA THR A 48 2.48 -24.21 -2.55
C THR A 48 3.42 -25.04 -3.43
N LEU A 49 4.57 -24.48 -3.84
CA LEU A 49 5.53 -25.16 -4.70
C LEU A 49 6.27 -26.31 -3.98
N TYR A 50 6.45 -26.20 -2.66
CA TYR A 50 7.29 -27.10 -1.87
C TYR A 50 6.54 -27.86 -0.77
N SER A 51 5.20 -27.78 -0.70
CA SER A 51 4.41 -28.55 0.28
C SER A 51 4.23 -30.02 -0.09
N ALA A 52 4.56 -30.39 -1.33
CA ALA A 52 4.44 -31.76 -1.84
C ALA A 52 5.79 -32.45 -2.15
N ASN A 53 6.93 -31.76 -2.01
CA ASN A 53 8.23 -32.26 -2.44
C ASN A 53 9.13 -32.57 -1.24
N GLU A 54 9.69 -33.78 -1.26
CA GLU A 54 10.74 -34.27 -0.37
C GLU A 54 11.81 -33.19 -0.13
N GLU A 55 12.02 -32.81 1.14
CA GLU A 55 13.02 -31.82 1.60
C GLU A 55 14.43 -31.97 0.99
N ALA A 56 14.72 -33.15 0.43
CA ALA A 56 15.94 -33.49 -0.28
C ALA A 56 16.13 -32.72 -1.60
N SER A 57 15.06 -32.23 -2.23
CA SER A 57 15.09 -31.59 -3.56
C SER A 57 15.21 -30.06 -3.53
N ILE A 58 15.05 -29.43 -2.36
CA ILE A 58 15.14 -27.96 -2.21
C ILE A 58 16.62 -27.56 -2.11
N PRO A 59 17.15 -26.73 -3.01
CA PRO A 59 18.52 -26.21 -2.88
C PRO A 59 18.73 -25.58 -1.51
N TYR A 60 19.89 -25.78 -0.89
CA TYR A 60 20.16 -25.31 0.48
C TYR A 60 19.85 -23.82 0.69
N TYR A 61 20.18 -22.98 -0.30
CA TYR A 61 19.93 -21.53 -0.27
C TYR A 61 18.44 -21.15 -0.42
N MET A 62 17.57 -22.10 -0.80
CA MET A 62 16.11 -21.96 -0.86
C MET A 62 15.43 -22.69 0.29
N LYS A 63 16.15 -23.17 1.31
CA LYS A 63 15.49 -23.76 2.47
C LYS A 63 14.91 -22.66 3.36
N PRO A 64 13.74 -22.88 3.98
CA PRO A 64 13.21 -21.96 4.97
C PRO A 64 14.22 -21.77 6.11
N LEU A 65 14.32 -20.54 6.64
CA LEU A 65 15.25 -20.23 7.74
C LEU A 65 14.95 -21.03 9.01
N LYS A 66 13.68 -21.44 9.20
CA LYS A 66 13.25 -22.25 10.34
C LYS A 66 12.03 -23.09 9.96
N GLY A 67 12.07 -24.39 10.28
CA GLY A 67 10.94 -25.31 10.06
C GLY A 67 10.62 -25.48 8.57
N THR A 68 9.34 -25.53 8.23
CA THR A 68 8.86 -25.61 6.85
C THR A 68 8.44 -24.24 6.30
N TRP A 69 8.25 -24.14 4.98
CA TRP A 69 7.62 -22.94 4.39
C TRP A 69 6.21 -22.68 4.95
N GLN A 70 5.49 -23.74 5.35
CA GLN A 70 4.21 -23.61 6.01
C GLN A 70 4.34 -22.94 7.38
N ASP A 71 5.38 -23.27 8.14
CA ASP A 71 5.65 -22.68 9.45
C ASP A 71 6.04 -21.21 9.32
N CYS A 72 6.90 -20.86 8.36
CA CYS A 72 7.22 -19.46 8.04
C CYS A 72 5.94 -18.67 7.68
N LEU A 73 5.09 -19.23 6.81
CA LEU A 73 3.83 -18.61 6.40
C LEU A 73 2.88 -18.39 7.60
N LYS A 74 2.68 -19.41 8.44
CA LYS A 74 1.83 -19.33 9.63
C LYS A 74 2.35 -18.28 10.61
N LEU A 75 3.66 -18.24 10.82
CA LEU A 75 4.31 -17.28 11.70
C LEU A 75 4.12 -15.84 11.19
N ALA A 76 4.46 -15.57 9.93
CA ALA A 76 4.35 -14.25 9.34
C ALA A 76 2.89 -13.74 9.33
N LYS A 77 1.92 -14.60 8.97
CA LYS A 77 0.48 -14.24 9.00
C LYS A 77 0.01 -13.91 10.41
N ARG A 78 0.33 -14.76 11.39
CA ARG A 78 -0.03 -14.52 12.80
C ARG A 78 0.56 -13.20 13.30
N SER A 79 1.84 -12.95 13.03
CA SER A 79 2.50 -11.72 13.44
C SER A 79 1.91 -10.50 12.75
N PHE A 80 1.60 -10.59 11.45
CA PHE A 80 0.93 -9.52 10.72
C PHE A 80 -0.41 -9.15 11.37
N ASP A 81 -1.27 -10.15 11.61
CA ASP A 81 -2.59 -9.94 12.20
C ASP A 81 -2.55 -9.34 13.61
N GLN A 82 -1.56 -9.76 14.42
CA GLN A 82 -1.39 -9.32 15.80
C GLN A 82 -0.70 -7.96 15.91
N LEU A 83 0.30 -7.69 15.07
CA LEU A 83 1.17 -6.53 15.22
C LEU A 83 0.71 -5.32 14.42
N PHE A 84 0.02 -5.48 13.30
CA PHE A 84 -0.40 -4.34 12.47
C PHE A 84 -1.77 -3.80 12.82
N TRP A 85 -2.73 -4.63 13.21
CA TRP A 85 -4.11 -4.17 13.40
C TRP A 85 -4.25 -3.20 14.59
N ILE A 86 -4.89 -2.05 14.36
CA ILE A 86 -5.18 -1.03 15.38
C ILE A 86 -6.70 -0.94 15.56
N GLU A 87 -7.20 -1.46 16.68
CA GLU A 87 -8.64 -1.60 16.93
C GLU A 87 -9.34 -0.23 16.97
N GLU A 88 -8.73 0.75 17.62
CA GLU A 88 -9.28 2.09 17.83
C GLU A 88 -9.40 2.89 16.53
N LYS A 89 -8.55 2.56 15.54
CA LYS A 89 -8.56 3.20 14.23
C LYS A 89 -9.46 2.45 13.25
N GLY A 90 -9.52 1.12 13.34
CA GLY A 90 -10.23 0.29 12.37
C GLY A 90 -9.49 0.12 11.04
N TRP A 91 -8.16 0.33 11.04
CA TRP A 91 -7.25 0.03 9.93
C TRP A 91 -5.88 -0.39 10.50
N PRO A 92 -5.04 -1.10 9.71
CA PRO A 92 -3.72 -1.50 10.17
C PRO A 92 -2.74 -0.33 10.19
N ALA A 93 -1.67 -0.47 10.97
CA ALA A 93 -0.52 0.42 10.94
C ALA A 93 0.10 0.46 9.52
N ASP A 94 0.60 1.62 9.10
CA ASP A 94 1.28 1.75 7.80
C ASP A 94 2.68 1.10 7.84
N VAL A 95 3.38 1.28 8.96
CA VAL A 95 4.70 0.71 9.25
C VAL A 95 4.75 0.33 10.73
N LEU A 96 5.43 -0.76 11.05
CA LEU A 96 5.96 -0.95 12.39
C LEU A 96 7.35 -0.30 12.43
N LEU A 97 7.43 0.92 12.97
CA LEU A 97 8.64 1.74 13.04
C LEU A 97 9.67 1.09 13.99
N ALA A 98 10.83 0.76 13.43
CA ALA A 98 11.87 0.02 14.14
C ALA A 98 13.23 0.30 13.49
N SER A 99 14.22 0.69 14.29
CA SER A 99 15.61 0.74 13.84
C SER A 99 16.14 -0.66 13.53
N GLU A 100 17.24 -0.73 12.77
CA GLU A 100 17.89 -2.01 12.47
C GLU A 100 18.17 -2.83 13.75
N GLY A 101 17.85 -4.12 13.71
CA GLY A 101 18.00 -5.03 14.85
C GLY A 101 16.86 -4.97 15.88
N THR A 102 15.92 -4.03 15.77
CA THR A 102 14.74 -3.98 16.65
C THR A 102 13.66 -4.98 16.18
N PRO A 103 13.26 -5.94 17.03
CA PRO A 103 12.22 -6.91 16.68
C PRO A 103 10.85 -6.25 16.44
N ALA A 104 10.04 -6.80 15.53
CA ALA A 104 8.73 -6.24 15.17
C ALA A 104 7.78 -6.08 16.36
N LYS A 105 7.89 -6.95 17.38
CA LYS A 105 7.08 -6.87 18.61
C LYS A 105 7.36 -5.64 19.47
N LYS A 106 8.55 -5.04 19.34
CA LYS A 106 8.97 -3.83 20.08
C LYS A 106 8.83 -2.56 19.25
N ALA A 107 8.42 -2.70 17.99
CA ALA A 107 8.29 -1.60 17.07
C ALA A 107 7.08 -0.72 17.43
N LEU A 108 7.19 0.58 17.14
CA LEU A 108 6.10 1.52 17.30
C LEU A 108 5.17 1.44 16.08
N ARG A 109 3.85 1.40 16.28
CA ARG A 109 2.89 1.41 15.17
C ARG A 109 2.73 2.83 14.63
N ASP A 110 3.03 3.03 13.35
CA ASP A 110 2.58 4.21 12.61
C ASP A 110 1.09 4.06 12.27
N GLN A 111 0.25 4.88 12.91
CA GLN A 111 -1.20 4.81 12.78
C GLN A 111 -1.74 5.65 11.61
N ALA A 112 -0.87 6.28 10.83
CA ALA A 112 -1.27 7.05 9.65
C ALA A 112 -2.06 6.18 8.66
N LEU A 113 -3.20 6.68 8.19
CA LEU A 113 -3.94 6.03 7.11
C LEU A 113 -3.32 6.42 5.77
N ARG A 114 -2.52 5.50 5.21
CA ARG A 114 -1.91 5.61 3.88
C ARG A 114 -2.45 4.57 2.92
N SER A 115 -2.25 4.79 1.62
CA SER A 115 -2.72 3.88 0.56
C SER A 115 -2.13 2.46 0.66
N ASN A 116 -0.97 2.31 1.32
CA ASN A 116 -0.24 1.03 1.42
C ASN A 116 -1.05 -0.11 2.04
N CYS A 117 -1.98 0.21 2.95
CA CYS A 117 -2.81 -0.81 3.61
C CYS A 117 -3.68 -1.63 2.64
N LEU A 118 -3.97 -1.08 1.46
CA LEU A 118 -4.80 -1.75 0.46
C LEU A 118 -4.13 -2.98 -0.15
N TRP A 119 -2.79 -3.06 -0.19
CA TRP A 119 -2.09 -4.28 -0.62
C TRP A 119 -2.32 -5.45 0.31
N ALA A 120 -2.47 -5.20 1.62
CA ALA A 120 -2.80 -6.27 2.56
C ALA A 120 -4.15 -6.91 2.22
N VAL A 121 -5.11 -6.11 1.73
CA VAL A 121 -6.43 -6.60 1.30
C VAL A 121 -6.36 -7.24 -0.09
N SER A 122 -5.81 -6.55 -1.09
CA SER A 122 -5.80 -7.03 -2.48
C SER A 122 -4.97 -8.30 -2.67
N LEU A 123 -3.92 -8.50 -1.87
CA LEU A 123 -3.08 -9.71 -1.86
C LEU A 123 -3.61 -10.81 -0.92
N GLY A 124 -4.75 -10.60 -0.26
CA GLY A 124 -5.39 -11.60 0.60
C GLY A 124 -4.67 -11.89 1.91
N CYS A 125 -3.88 -10.93 2.42
CA CYS A 125 -3.27 -10.99 3.75
C CYS A 125 -4.24 -10.54 4.85
N MET A 126 -5.27 -9.78 4.50
CA MET A 126 -6.33 -9.30 5.38
C MET A 126 -7.69 -9.56 4.73
N ASP A 127 -8.63 -10.10 5.50
CA ASP A 127 -9.98 -10.42 5.03
C ASP A 127 -11.08 -10.01 6.03
N GLY A 128 -12.32 -10.42 5.74
CA GLY A 128 -13.45 -10.26 6.64
C GLY A 128 -13.72 -8.81 7.02
N GLN A 129 -14.00 -8.59 8.32
CA GLN A 129 -14.37 -7.26 8.81
C GLN A 129 -13.20 -6.27 8.78
N LYS A 130 -11.97 -6.74 9.03
CA LYS A 130 -10.76 -5.91 8.97
C LYS A 130 -10.53 -5.36 7.56
N ALA A 131 -10.67 -6.21 6.53
CA ALA A 131 -10.56 -5.77 5.14
C ALA A 131 -11.63 -4.73 4.78
N ARG A 132 -12.90 -4.98 5.10
CA ARG A 132 -13.99 -4.04 4.83
C ARG A 132 -13.82 -2.70 5.55
N SER A 133 -13.35 -2.72 6.80
CA SER A 133 -13.06 -1.52 7.56
C SER A 133 -11.93 -0.70 6.93
N THR A 134 -10.82 -1.36 6.60
CA THR A 134 -9.67 -0.74 5.92
C THR A 134 -10.07 -0.09 4.58
N VAL A 135 -10.78 -0.82 3.73
CA VAL A 135 -11.23 -0.29 2.43
C VAL A 135 -12.24 0.85 2.61
N SER A 136 -13.14 0.76 3.60
CA SER A 136 -14.08 1.84 3.89
C SER A 136 -13.38 3.11 4.36
N ALA A 137 -12.34 2.99 5.19
CA ALA A 137 -11.52 4.11 5.62
C ALA A 137 -10.76 4.75 4.45
N ALA A 138 -10.12 3.93 3.61
CA ALA A 138 -9.43 4.40 2.40
C ALA A 138 -10.40 5.11 1.43
N ARG A 139 -11.59 4.53 1.20
CA ARG A 139 -12.63 5.16 0.38
C ARG A 139 -13.04 6.54 0.90
N LYS A 140 -13.19 6.66 2.23
CA LYS A 140 -13.65 7.91 2.86
C LYS A 140 -12.59 9.01 2.82
N CYS A 141 -11.32 8.65 3.06
CA CYS A 141 -10.27 9.64 3.33
C CYS A 141 -9.30 9.83 2.15
N LEU A 142 -9.04 8.77 1.38
CA LEU A 142 -7.96 8.75 0.38
C LEU A 142 -8.46 8.89 -1.06
N VAL A 143 -9.65 8.36 -1.36
CA VAL A 143 -10.16 8.36 -2.74
C VAL A 143 -10.55 9.77 -3.18
N ILE A 144 -10.07 10.16 -4.35
CA ILE A 144 -10.53 11.31 -5.13
C ILE A 144 -10.93 10.79 -6.53
N PRO A 145 -11.59 11.59 -7.39
CA PRO A 145 -11.93 11.14 -8.74
C PRO A 145 -10.68 10.66 -9.50
N GLY A 146 -10.64 9.38 -9.89
CA GLY A 146 -9.58 8.78 -10.71
C GLY A 146 -8.21 8.59 -10.04
N ALA A 147 -8.03 8.92 -8.76
CA ALA A 147 -6.73 8.81 -8.08
C ALA A 147 -6.87 8.57 -6.56
N LEU A 148 -5.75 8.25 -5.90
CA LEU A 148 -5.73 7.89 -4.48
C LEU A 148 -4.65 8.67 -3.73
N ARG A 149 -5.05 9.46 -2.73
CA ARG A 149 -4.11 10.17 -1.84
C ARG A 149 -3.16 9.18 -1.16
N SER A 150 -1.89 9.56 -1.07
CA SER A 150 -0.89 8.76 -0.37
C SER A 150 -1.06 8.76 1.16
N LEU A 151 -1.69 9.81 1.72
CA LEU A 151 -1.92 10.02 3.14
C LEU A 151 -3.28 10.70 3.36
N ALA A 152 -4.00 10.29 4.41
CA ALA A 152 -5.28 10.87 4.79
C ALA A 152 -5.12 12.27 5.43
N PRO A 153 -6.05 13.21 5.18
CA PRO A 153 -6.04 14.55 5.77
C PRO A 153 -6.57 14.56 7.22
N ILE A 154 -5.95 13.78 8.11
CA ILE A 154 -6.33 13.62 9.52
C ILE A 154 -5.08 13.62 10.42
N PRO A 155 -5.21 13.86 11.74
CA PRO A 155 -4.07 13.79 12.64
C PRO A 155 -3.43 12.40 12.66
N VAL A 156 -2.11 12.35 12.77
CA VAL A 156 -1.34 11.10 12.82
C VAL A 156 -0.66 10.89 14.17
N ILE A 157 -0.44 9.62 14.51
CA ILE A 157 0.35 9.18 15.65
C ILE A 157 1.24 8.03 15.16
N PRO A 158 2.56 8.06 15.39
CA PRO A 158 3.31 9.17 15.97
C PRO A 158 3.31 10.41 15.06
N HIS A 159 3.74 11.54 15.61
CA HIS A 159 3.99 12.74 14.81
C HIS A 159 5.06 12.47 13.74
N LEU A 160 4.85 12.99 12.52
CA LEU A 160 5.73 12.76 11.37
C LEU A 160 6.41 14.08 10.94
N PRO A 161 7.48 14.52 11.65
CA PRO A 161 8.19 15.73 11.29
C PRO A 161 9.05 15.51 10.03
N ILE A 162 9.10 16.54 9.18
CA ILE A 162 9.98 16.61 8.02
C ILE A 162 10.93 17.77 8.26
N TYR A 163 12.23 17.45 8.32
CA TYR A 163 13.27 18.44 8.55
C TYR A 163 13.97 18.80 7.24
N GLY A 164 14.10 20.09 6.97
CA GLY A 164 14.88 20.62 5.86
C GLY A 164 16.37 20.43 6.06
N LYS A 165 17.15 20.77 5.02
CA LYS A 165 18.62 20.65 5.03
C LYS A 165 19.30 21.43 6.16
N ASN A 166 18.66 22.47 6.68
CA ASN A 166 19.19 23.31 7.76
C ASN A 166 18.65 22.89 9.15
N GLY A 167 17.89 21.78 9.24
CA GLY A 167 17.26 21.30 10.47
C GLY A 167 15.95 22.02 10.83
N ASP A 168 15.49 22.92 9.97
CA ASP A 168 14.20 23.59 10.10
C ASP A 168 13.04 22.62 9.87
N LEU A 169 11.99 22.75 10.68
CA LEU A 169 10.78 21.93 10.54
C LEU A 169 9.93 22.47 9.38
N LEU A 170 9.69 21.64 8.37
CA LEU A 170 9.02 22.03 7.13
C LEU A 170 7.50 21.85 7.15
N ASN A 171 6.96 21.04 8.08
CA ASN A 171 5.53 20.70 8.14
C ASN A 171 4.98 20.77 9.58
N ASP A 172 3.66 20.67 9.72
CA ASP A 172 3.03 20.31 11.00
C ASP A 172 3.15 18.78 11.19
N PRO A 173 3.89 18.29 12.20
CA PRO A 173 4.07 16.85 12.43
C PRO A 173 2.79 16.13 12.87
N THR A 174 1.82 16.85 13.43
CA THR A 174 0.52 16.30 13.86
C THR A 174 -0.42 16.15 12.68
N PHE A 175 -0.37 17.09 11.74
CA PHE A 175 -1.14 17.10 10.50
C PHE A 175 -0.22 17.16 9.28
N PRO A 176 0.55 16.08 8.99
CA PRO A 176 1.54 16.10 7.93
C PRO A 176 0.95 16.03 6.53
N TYR A 177 -0.38 15.99 6.40
CA TYR A 177 -1.06 15.98 5.11
C TYR A 177 -0.76 17.25 4.31
N TRP A 178 -0.37 17.07 3.06
CA TRP A 178 0.00 18.12 2.14
C TRP A 178 -0.57 17.83 0.76
N GLY A 179 -1.78 18.32 0.51
CA GLY A 179 -2.58 18.00 -0.68
C GLY A 179 -2.18 18.73 -1.96
N ARG A 180 -1.21 19.66 -1.92
CA ARG A 180 -0.74 20.40 -3.10
C ARG A 180 0.74 20.15 -3.37
N TYR A 181 1.03 19.56 -4.51
CA TYR A 181 2.39 19.29 -4.98
C TYR A 181 2.87 20.42 -5.88
N GLU A 182 3.26 21.54 -5.24
CA GLU A 182 3.65 22.78 -5.90
C GLU A 182 4.73 23.54 -5.12
N GLY A 183 5.40 24.48 -5.79
CA GLY A 183 6.42 25.32 -5.18
C GLY A 183 7.83 24.75 -5.28
N GLU A 184 8.69 25.22 -4.39
CA GLU A 184 10.12 24.85 -4.35
C GLU A 184 10.30 23.36 -4.03
N GLU A 185 11.30 22.74 -4.65
CA GLU A 185 11.50 21.30 -4.67
C GLU A 185 11.70 20.72 -3.26
N ASP A 186 12.67 21.25 -2.50
CA ASP A 186 13.11 20.68 -1.23
C ASP A 186 12.15 20.99 -0.07
N THR A 187 11.52 22.15 -0.08
CA THR A 187 10.71 22.66 1.04
C THR A 187 9.21 22.49 0.84
N ARG A 188 8.76 22.18 -0.38
CA ARG A 188 7.32 22.06 -0.69
C ARG A 188 7.00 20.74 -1.40
N ARG A 189 7.58 20.51 -2.58
CA ARG A 189 7.23 19.36 -3.43
C ARG A 189 7.64 18.04 -2.82
N LYS A 190 8.90 17.88 -2.42
CA LYS A 190 9.40 16.66 -1.76
C LYS A 190 8.62 16.31 -0.48
N PRO A 191 8.38 17.24 0.46
CA PRO A 191 7.51 16.99 1.59
C PRO A 191 6.10 16.51 1.21
N ALA A 192 5.52 17.05 0.13
CA ALA A 192 4.16 16.72 -0.31
C ALA A 192 4.04 15.40 -1.11
N TYR A 193 5.11 14.98 -1.79
CA TYR A 193 5.09 13.94 -2.82
C TYR A 193 4.45 12.61 -2.36
N HIS A 194 4.75 12.20 -1.12
CA HIS A 194 4.14 11.03 -0.50
C HIS A 194 3.30 11.35 0.74
N ASN A 195 3.02 12.61 1.04
CA ASN A 195 2.23 13.01 2.22
C ASN A 195 0.92 13.71 1.87
N GLY A 196 0.32 13.47 0.70
CA GLY A 196 -1.01 13.99 0.41
C GLY A 196 -1.32 14.07 -1.08
N THR A 197 -0.28 14.15 -1.91
CA THR A 197 -0.37 13.94 -3.36
C THR A 197 -1.13 12.65 -3.67
N ALA A 198 -2.00 12.68 -4.67
CA ALA A 198 -2.78 11.53 -5.09
C ALA A 198 -2.14 10.84 -6.30
N TRP A 199 -2.08 9.52 -6.22
CA TRP A 199 -1.34 8.66 -7.14
C TRP A 199 -2.30 7.86 -7.99
N LEU A 200 -2.04 7.80 -9.30
CA LEU A 200 -2.90 7.07 -10.22
C LEU A 200 -2.61 5.57 -10.22
N TRP A 201 -1.35 5.15 -10.06
CA TRP A 201 -1.01 3.72 -10.07
C TRP A 201 -1.48 2.96 -8.83
N THR A 202 -1.71 3.65 -7.70
CA THR A 202 -2.22 3.02 -6.46
C THR A 202 -3.75 2.96 -6.42
N PHE A 203 -4.44 3.77 -7.21
CA PHE A 203 -5.90 3.79 -7.28
C PHE A 203 -6.53 2.49 -7.82
N PRO A 204 -5.98 1.81 -8.84
CA PRO A 204 -6.38 0.46 -9.22
C PRO A 204 -6.30 -0.54 -8.05
N THR A 205 -5.29 -0.44 -7.18
CA THR A 205 -5.18 -1.29 -5.98
C THR A 205 -6.35 -1.08 -5.02
N PHE A 206 -6.87 0.15 -4.88
CA PHE A 206 -8.11 0.41 -4.14
C PHE A 206 -9.30 -0.33 -4.77
N CYS A 207 -9.46 -0.26 -6.09
CA CYS A 207 -10.54 -0.93 -6.80
C CYS A 207 -10.47 -2.46 -6.64
N GLU A 208 -9.26 -3.03 -6.73
CA GLU A 208 -9.02 -4.45 -6.45
C GLU A 208 -9.35 -4.81 -5.00
N ALA A 209 -8.87 -4.03 -4.02
CA ALA A 209 -9.16 -4.26 -2.61
C ALA A 209 -10.66 -4.16 -2.29
N LEU A 210 -11.40 -3.26 -2.95
CA LEU A 210 -12.86 -3.16 -2.86
C LEU A 210 -13.53 -4.45 -3.34
N ALA A 211 -13.14 -4.99 -4.49
CA ALA A 211 -13.68 -6.25 -4.97
C ALA A 211 -13.34 -7.42 -4.03
N GLU A 212 -12.12 -7.47 -3.47
CA GLU A 212 -11.68 -8.55 -2.57
C GLU A 212 -12.36 -8.49 -1.18
N ALA A 213 -12.52 -7.30 -0.59
CA ALA A 213 -13.14 -7.13 0.73
C ALA A 213 -14.62 -7.55 0.78
N TRP A 214 -15.31 -7.49 -0.37
CA TRP A 214 -16.69 -7.96 -0.56
C TRP A 214 -16.77 -9.00 -1.69
N LYS A 215 -15.81 -9.93 -1.77
CA LYS A 215 -15.68 -10.91 -2.86
C LYS A 215 -16.93 -11.72 -3.24
N THR A 216 -17.86 -11.89 -2.30
CA THR A 216 -19.13 -12.62 -2.51
C THR A 216 -20.29 -11.72 -2.97
N ASP A 217 -20.14 -10.40 -2.91
CA ASP A 217 -21.13 -9.42 -3.36
C ASP A 217 -20.84 -9.02 -4.81
N PRO A 218 -21.70 -9.38 -5.78
CA PRO A 218 -21.53 -8.97 -7.17
C PRO A 218 -21.43 -7.45 -7.34
N LYS A 219 -22.17 -6.67 -6.53
CA LYS A 219 -22.17 -5.20 -6.62
C LYS A 219 -20.83 -4.59 -6.27
N ALA A 220 -20.00 -5.28 -5.49
CA ALA A 220 -18.66 -4.79 -5.15
C ALA A 220 -17.73 -4.79 -6.38
N LYS A 221 -17.88 -5.76 -7.29
CA LYS A 221 -17.13 -5.80 -8.54
C LYS A 221 -17.57 -4.68 -9.48
N ASP A 222 -18.87 -4.44 -9.59
CA ASP A 222 -19.42 -3.37 -10.41
C ASP A 222 -18.95 -2.00 -9.88
N ALA A 223 -19.07 -1.78 -8.57
CA ALA A 223 -18.57 -0.55 -7.93
C ALA A 223 -17.06 -0.36 -8.13
N ALA A 224 -16.26 -1.42 -8.06
CA ALA A 224 -14.82 -1.34 -8.34
C ALA A 224 -14.52 -0.94 -9.79
N LEU A 225 -15.29 -1.44 -10.77
CA LEU A 225 -15.16 -1.03 -12.17
C LEU A 225 -15.62 0.41 -12.38
N ASP A 226 -16.69 0.86 -11.70
CA ASP A 226 -17.17 2.24 -11.77
C ASP A 226 -16.13 3.22 -11.21
N TYR A 227 -15.50 2.90 -10.07
CA TYR A 227 -14.39 3.67 -9.54
C TYR A 227 -13.22 3.70 -10.53
N LEU A 228 -12.82 2.54 -11.07
CA LEU A 228 -11.71 2.47 -12.01
C LEU A 228 -11.99 3.27 -13.30
N ALA A 229 -13.25 3.28 -13.77
CA ALA A 229 -13.67 4.07 -14.92
C ALA A 229 -13.53 5.59 -14.70
N SER A 230 -13.54 6.07 -13.46
CA SER A 230 -13.31 7.49 -13.17
C SER A 230 -11.91 8.00 -13.57
N MET A 231 -10.96 7.10 -13.83
CA MET A 231 -9.66 7.46 -14.41
C MET A 231 -9.77 7.96 -15.87
N SER A 232 -10.90 7.76 -16.55
CA SER A 232 -11.05 8.10 -17.98
C SER A 232 -10.83 9.58 -18.28
N HIS A 233 -11.14 10.45 -17.33
CA HIS A 233 -10.91 11.89 -17.47
C HIS A 233 -9.42 12.19 -17.69
N PHE A 234 -8.52 11.59 -16.90
CA PHE A 234 -7.06 11.73 -17.09
C PHE A 234 -6.52 11.04 -18.34
N TRP A 235 -7.28 10.12 -18.92
CA TRP A 235 -6.91 9.46 -20.16
C TRP A 235 -7.24 10.32 -21.39
N ILE A 236 -8.35 11.04 -21.31
CA ILE A 236 -8.84 11.95 -22.35
C ILE A 236 -8.10 13.29 -22.27
N GLU A 237 -7.84 13.76 -21.05
CA GLU A 237 -7.22 15.05 -20.77
C GLU A 237 -5.72 14.91 -20.47
N GLY A 238 -4.93 15.95 -20.72
CA GLY A 238 -3.48 15.89 -20.56
C GLY A 238 -2.78 15.16 -21.74
N CYS A 239 -1.95 14.17 -21.43
CA CYS A 239 -1.28 13.37 -22.47
C CYS A 239 -2.24 12.31 -23.01
N SER A 240 -2.98 12.66 -24.06
CA SER A 240 -3.99 11.81 -24.68
C SER A 240 -3.49 10.38 -24.89
N GLY A 241 -4.25 9.41 -24.39
CA GLY A 241 -3.85 8.00 -24.50
C GLY A 241 -3.07 7.47 -23.28
N GLN A 242 -2.66 8.34 -22.36
CA GLN A 242 -1.82 8.01 -21.21
C GLN A 242 -2.49 8.35 -19.88
N LEU A 243 -1.90 7.88 -18.78
CA LEU A 243 -2.29 8.27 -17.43
C LEU A 243 -1.08 8.92 -16.74
N PRO A 244 -1.26 10.06 -16.04
CA PRO A 244 -0.17 10.71 -15.33
C PRO A 244 0.27 9.91 -14.10
N GLU A 245 1.39 10.34 -13.54
CA GLU A 245 1.94 9.80 -12.31
C GLU A 245 1.09 10.20 -11.09
N VAL A 246 0.86 11.50 -10.95
CA VAL A 246 0.26 12.12 -9.77
C VAL A 246 -0.63 13.30 -10.12
N VAL A 247 -1.54 13.60 -9.20
CA VAL A 247 -2.36 14.81 -9.17
C VAL A 247 -2.33 15.41 -7.77
N ASP A 248 -2.68 16.68 -7.63
CA ASP A 248 -2.91 17.29 -6.32
C ASP A 248 -3.98 16.50 -5.54
N GLY A 249 -3.69 16.19 -4.28
CA GLY A 249 -4.64 15.53 -3.38
C GLY A 249 -5.84 16.40 -3.02
N ASP A 250 -5.69 17.73 -3.05
CA ASP A 250 -6.78 18.67 -2.84
C ASP A 250 -7.38 19.15 -4.16
N ALA A 251 -8.66 19.53 -4.12
CA ALA A 251 -9.32 20.13 -5.27
C ALA A 251 -8.55 21.39 -5.75
N PRO A 252 -8.41 21.62 -7.06
CA PRO A 252 -9.13 20.95 -8.16
C PRO A 252 -8.45 19.69 -8.73
N HIS A 253 -7.53 19.03 -8.00
CA HIS A 253 -6.85 17.80 -8.44
C HIS A 253 -6.04 17.97 -9.73
N GLN A 254 -5.27 19.06 -9.82
CA GLN A 254 -4.45 19.38 -10.97
C GLN A 254 -3.42 18.27 -11.23
N GLN A 255 -3.25 17.88 -12.50
CA GLN A 255 -2.19 16.98 -12.93
C GLN A 255 -0.80 17.56 -12.62
N ARG A 256 0.08 16.71 -12.11
CA ARG A 256 1.47 17.00 -11.75
C ARG A 256 2.39 15.86 -12.18
N GLY A 257 3.68 16.01 -11.92
CA GLY A 257 4.67 14.94 -12.14
C GLY A 257 4.77 14.54 -13.61
N CYS A 258 5.07 13.26 -13.87
CA CYS A 258 5.14 12.73 -15.23
C CYS A 258 3.74 12.63 -15.87
N ASP A 259 3.59 13.14 -17.09
CA ASP A 259 2.31 13.15 -17.82
C ASP A 259 1.88 11.76 -18.33
N ALA A 260 2.84 10.86 -18.57
CA ALA A 260 2.62 9.55 -19.16
C ALA A 260 3.43 8.48 -18.43
N GLN A 261 2.80 7.83 -17.46
CA GLN A 261 3.52 7.04 -16.48
C GLN A 261 3.16 5.55 -16.55
N ALA A 262 4.18 4.72 -16.80
CA ALA A 262 4.01 3.31 -17.13
C ALA A 262 3.22 2.52 -16.08
N TRP A 263 3.50 2.73 -14.78
CA TRP A 263 2.79 2.02 -13.70
C TRP A 263 1.32 2.41 -13.57
N SER A 264 0.92 3.61 -13.97
CA SER A 264 -0.46 4.09 -13.87
C SER A 264 -1.30 3.38 -14.91
N VAL A 265 -0.77 3.29 -16.14
CA VAL A 265 -1.40 2.58 -17.26
C VAL A 265 -1.43 1.07 -17.02
N SER A 266 -0.31 0.47 -16.59
CA SER A 266 -0.21 -0.98 -16.44
C SER A 266 -1.08 -1.50 -15.28
N GLU A 267 -1.14 -0.79 -14.15
CA GLU A 267 -2.00 -1.20 -13.02
C GLU A 267 -3.49 -1.04 -13.33
N ALA A 268 -3.88 0.04 -14.02
CA ALA A 268 -5.27 0.21 -14.46
C ALA A 268 -5.70 -0.96 -15.37
N LEU A 269 -4.87 -1.31 -16.35
CA LEU A 269 -5.14 -2.44 -17.25
C LEU A 269 -5.15 -3.79 -16.52
N ARG A 270 -4.19 -4.01 -15.60
CA ARG A 270 -4.07 -5.24 -14.81
C ARG A 270 -5.34 -5.48 -13.99
N VAL A 271 -5.79 -4.47 -13.26
CA VAL A 271 -6.98 -4.57 -12.39
C VAL A 271 -8.25 -4.69 -13.21
N TRP A 272 -8.42 -3.87 -14.27
CA TRP A 272 -9.55 -3.98 -15.18
C TRP A 272 -9.70 -5.40 -15.74
N THR A 273 -8.58 -6.00 -16.17
CA THR A 273 -8.55 -7.36 -16.70
C THR A 273 -8.87 -8.39 -15.62
N LYS A 274 -8.31 -8.25 -14.40
CA LYS A 274 -8.55 -9.16 -13.27
C LYS A 274 -10.04 -9.21 -12.90
N ILE A 275 -10.68 -8.06 -12.71
CA ILE A 275 -12.08 -7.98 -12.27
C ILE A 275 -13.01 -8.53 -13.36
N ASN A 276 -12.80 -8.16 -14.63
CA ASN A 276 -13.61 -8.65 -15.75
C ASN A 276 -13.48 -10.17 -15.98
N ARG A 277 -12.27 -10.75 -15.84
CA ARG A 277 -12.09 -12.21 -15.93
C ARG A 277 -12.85 -12.94 -14.82
N ALA A 278 -12.80 -12.40 -13.60
CA ALA A 278 -13.53 -12.96 -12.46
C ALA A 278 -15.06 -12.93 -12.66
N GLN A 279 -15.62 -11.88 -13.28
CA GLN A 279 -17.04 -11.81 -13.63
C GLN A 279 -17.44 -12.87 -14.66
N LYS A 280 -16.63 -13.06 -15.72
CA LYS A 280 -16.91 -14.07 -16.77
C LYS A 280 -16.93 -15.50 -16.23
N ILE A 281 -16.08 -15.84 -15.25
CA ILE A 281 -16.09 -17.16 -14.61
C ILE A 281 -17.39 -17.37 -13.83
N THR A 282 -17.82 -16.37 -13.04
CA THR A 282 -19.06 -16.47 -12.24
C THR A 282 -20.32 -16.68 -13.09
N LEU A 283 -20.38 -16.09 -14.29
CA LEU A 283 -21.51 -16.24 -15.22
C LEU A 283 -21.56 -17.62 -15.89
N LYS A 284 -20.42 -18.33 -16.03
CA LYS A 284 -20.38 -19.66 -16.65
C LYS A 284 -20.72 -20.80 -15.69
N THR A 285 -20.67 -20.56 -14.38
CA THR A 285 -20.92 -21.56 -13.33
C THR A 285 -22.34 -21.51 -12.76
N LYS A 286 -23.19 -20.61 -13.27
CA LYS A 286 -24.63 -20.52 -12.96
C LYS A 286 -25.41 -21.07 -14.14
#